data_AF-A0A7S0Z8I0-F1
#
_entry.id   AF-A0A7S0Z8I0-F1
#
_cell.length_a   1.000
_cell.length_b   1.000
_cell.length_c   1.000
_cell.angle_alpha   90.00
_cell.angle_beta   90.00
_cell.angle_gamma   90.00
#
_symmetry.space_group_name_H-M   'P 1'
#
loop_
_entity.id
_entity.type
_entity.pdbx_description
1 polymer ?
#
loop_
_entity_poly.entity_id
_entity_poly.type
_entity_poly.pdbx_seq_one_letter_code
_entity_poly.pdbx_strand_id
1 'polypeptide(L)'
;LKFVMSQEECGQVGTMPAKSGGTKPIFIKDLERVWRRFKNSEFHATNTLLIDDSEYKVVRNPAHTAIHPRPFTVEKRARDVGLSETGALRS
;
A
#
# COMPACT_ATOMS: atom_id res chain seq x y z
N LEU A 1 -0.95 -17.44 2.54
CA LEU A 1 -1.06 -16.11 3.16
C LEU A 1 -0.22 -16.11 4.44
N LYS A 2 0.72 -15.16 4.63
CA LYS A 2 1.59 -15.11 5.81
C LYS A 2 0.92 -14.45 7.03
N PHE A 3 0.16 -13.37 6.81
CA PHE A 3 -0.64 -12.66 7.82
C PHE A 3 -1.59 -11.67 7.13
N VAL A 4 -2.53 -11.08 7.88
CA VAL A 4 -3.38 -9.96 7.45
C VAL A 4 -3.11 -8.79 8.38
N MET A 5 -2.98 -7.59 7.79
CA MET A 5 -2.87 -6.34 8.54
C MET A 5 -4.13 -5.51 8.32
N SER A 6 -4.79 -5.11 9.40
CA SER A 6 -5.99 -4.28 9.37
C SER A 6 -5.64 -2.79 9.53
N GLN A 7 -6.67 -1.94 9.49
CA GLN A 7 -6.54 -0.52 9.77
C GLN A 7 -6.01 -0.23 11.19
N GLU A 8 -6.30 -1.11 12.16
CA GLU A 8 -5.88 -0.95 13.56
C GLU A 8 -4.35 -0.97 13.71
N GLU A 9 -3.67 -1.60 12.75
CA GLU A 9 -2.22 -1.72 12.73
C GLU A 9 -1.55 -0.62 11.89
N CYS A 10 -2.34 0.25 11.22
CA CYS A 10 -1.83 1.40 10.47
C CYS A 10 -1.49 2.58 11.40
N GLY A 11 -0.61 3.48 10.93
CA GLY A 11 -0.33 4.73 11.63
C GLY A 11 -1.36 5.80 11.28
N GLN A 12 -2.13 6.30 12.25
CA GLN A 12 -2.98 7.46 12.03
C GLN A 12 -2.16 8.76 12.15
N VAL A 13 -2.23 9.61 11.13
CA VAL A 13 -1.36 10.81 11.04
C VAL A 13 -2.12 12.12 10.91
N GLY A 14 -3.46 12.07 10.90
CA GLY A 14 -4.31 13.26 10.81
C GLY A 14 -5.70 12.92 10.29
N THR A 15 -6.37 13.94 9.75
CA THR A 15 -7.68 13.82 9.08
C THR A 15 -7.66 14.55 7.73
N MET A 16 -8.49 14.10 6.80
CA MET A 16 -8.70 14.72 5.48
C MET A 16 -10.20 14.86 5.19
N PRO A 17 -10.63 15.77 4.31
CA PRO A 17 -12.02 15.85 3.89
C PRO A 17 -12.52 14.52 3.30
N ALA A 18 -13.70 14.08 3.71
CA ALA A 18 -14.35 12.90 3.17
C ALA A 18 -15.22 13.26 1.96
N LYS A 19 -15.30 12.37 0.96
CA LYS A 19 -16.15 12.56 -0.23
C LYS A 19 -17.64 12.67 0.11
N SER A 20 -18.07 12.03 1.19
CA SER A 20 -19.44 12.05 1.72
C SER A 20 -19.77 13.29 2.56
N GLY A 21 -18.84 14.24 2.70
CA GLY A 21 -18.91 15.33 3.67
C GLY A 21 -18.26 14.95 5.00
N GLY A 22 -17.79 15.96 5.74
CA GLY A 22 -17.05 15.81 7.00
C GLY A 22 -15.57 15.48 6.80
N THR A 23 -14.96 14.86 7.81
CA THR A 23 -13.54 14.44 7.78
C THR A 23 -13.41 12.94 8.01
N LYS A 24 -12.34 12.36 7.45
CA LYS A 24 -11.95 10.96 7.67
C LYS A 24 -10.48 10.88 8.12
N PRO A 25 -10.09 9.90 8.93
CA PRO A 25 -8.70 9.72 9.33
C PRO A 25 -7.78 9.41 8.14
N ILE A 26 -6.53 9.87 8.24
CA ILE A 26 -5.44 9.53 7.32
C ILE A 26 -4.62 8.41 7.95
N PHE A 27 -4.57 7.27 7.27
CA PHE A 27 -3.75 6.13 7.66
C PHE A 27 -2.54 5.97 6.75
N ILE A 28 -1.40 5.72 7.36
CA ILE A 28 -0.13 5.37 6.74
C ILE A 28 0.16 3.89 6.98
N LYS A 29 0.65 3.21 5.95
CA LYS A 29 1.08 1.82 5.95
C LYS A 29 2.60 1.78 6.13
N ASP A 30 3.01 1.63 7.38
CA ASP A 30 4.40 1.63 7.81
C ASP A 30 4.99 0.21 7.72
N LEU A 31 5.95 0.01 6.80
CA LEU A 31 6.61 -1.28 6.59
C LEU A 31 7.45 -1.74 7.79
N GLU A 32 7.93 -0.82 8.63
CA GLU A 32 8.68 -1.19 9.84
C GLU A 32 7.80 -1.96 10.83
N ARG A 33 6.48 -1.66 10.86
CA ARG A 33 5.51 -2.45 11.64
C ARG A 33 5.35 -3.86 11.09
N VAL A 34 5.48 -4.03 9.77
CA VAL A 34 5.44 -5.35 9.14
C VAL A 34 6.72 -6.11 9.46
N TRP A 35 7.89 -5.51 9.25
CA TRP A 35 9.19 -6.16 9.47
C TRP A 35 9.36 -6.66 10.91
N ARG A 36 8.93 -5.90 11.90
CA ARG A 36 8.98 -6.30 13.32
C ARG A 36 8.13 -7.53 13.67
N ARG A 37 7.18 -7.94 12.82
CA ARG A 37 6.39 -9.17 13.04
C ARG A 37 7.16 -10.44 12.66
N PHE A 38 8.17 -10.32 11.80
CA PHE A 38 8.93 -11.45 11.30
C PHE A 38 10.27 -11.56 12.04
N LYS A 39 10.62 -12.78 12.43
CA LYS A 39 11.88 -13.04 13.15
C LYS A 39 13.07 -12.92 12.20
N ASN A 40 14.26 -12.77 12.78
CA ASN A 40 15.55 -12.85 12.08
C ASN A 40 15.74 -11.82 10.96
N SER A 41 15.01 -10.69 10.98
CA SER A 41 15.09 -9.68 9.93
C SER A 41 14.85 -10.23 8.51
N GLU A 42 13.95 -11.21 8.38
CA GLU A 42 13.58 -11.83 7.09
C GLU A 42 13.18 -10.78 6.05
N PHE A 43 12.53 -9.70 6.49
CA PHE A 43 12.08 -8.59 5.66
C PHE A 43 12.68 -7.26 6.12
N HIS A 44 13.07 -6.44 5.16
CA HIS A 44 13.67 -5.12 5.36
C HIS A 44 13.56 -4.27 4.07
N ALA A 45 14.07 -3.04 4.10
CA ALA A 45 13.92 -2.07 3.01
C ALA A 45 14.38 -2.58 1.63
N THR A 46 15.46 -3.36 1.55
CA THR A 46 16.01 -3.78 0.25
C THR A 46 15.38 -5.04 -0.34
N ASN A 47 14.43 -5.69 0.36
CA ASN A 47 13.75 -6.90 -0.12
C ASN A 47 12.22 -6.87 0.02
N THR A 48 11.66 -5.70 0.34
CA THR A 48 10.22 -5.52 0.55
C THR A 48 9.68 -4.42 -0.36
N LEU A 49 8.60 -4.72 -1.09
CA LEU A 49 7.83 -3.74 -1.85
C LEU A 49 6.38 -3.68 -1.36
N LEU A 50 5.86 -2.47 -1.21
CA LEU A 50 4.45 -2.21 -0.93
C LEU A 50 3.75 -1.72 -2.21
N ILE A 51 2.73 -2.45 -2.64
CA ILE A 51 1.89 -2.07 -3.79
C ILE A 51 0.60 -1.44 -3.24
N ASP A 52 0.42 -0.14 -3.47
CA ASP A 52 -0.78 0.61 -3.09
C ASP A 52 -1.00 1.74 -4.10
N ASP A 53 -2.25 1.97 -4.50
CA ASP A 53 -2.60 3.01 -5.48
C ASP A 53 -2.52 4.44 -4.91
N SER A 54 -2.31 4.58 -3.60
CA SER A 54 -2.31 5.85 -2.89
C SER A 54 -0.92 6.21 -2.37
N GLU A 55 -0.22 7.10 -3.08
CA GLU A 55 1.14 7.57 -2.74
C GLU A 55 1.26 8.07 -1.30
N TYR A 56 0.25 8.81 -0.81
CA TYR A 56 0.32 9.38 0.53
C TYR A 56 0.38 8.32 1.64
N LYS A 57 -0.09 7.08 1.41
CA LYS A 57 -0.13 6.03 2.44
C LYS A 57 1.24 5.46 2.75
N VAL A 58 2.25 5.72 1.92
CA VAL A 58 3.58 5.08 2.04
C VAL A 58 4.69 6.07 2.39
N VAL A 59 4.36 7.34 2.59
CA VAL A 59 5.34 8.45 2.71
C VAL A 59 6.36 8.32 3.83
N ARG A 60 6.14 7.40 4.78
CA ARG A 60 7.08 7.11 5.88
C ARG A 60 8.03 5.96 5.58
N ASN A 61 7.81 5.22 4.50
CA ASN A 61 8.65 4.11 4.12
C ASN A 61 9.91 4.60 3.40
N PRO A 62 11.02 3.84 3.45
CA PRO A 62 12.23 4.20 2.72
C PRO A 62 12.00 4.38 1.22
N ALA A 63 12.92 5.11 0.57
CA ALA A 63 12.88 5.24 -0.89
C ALA A 63 12.94 3.87 -1.57
N HIS A 64 12.28 3.76 -2.73
CA HIS A 64 12.24 2.56 -3.56
C HIS A 64 11.56 1.32 -2.93
N THR A 65 10.75 1.49 -1.87
CA THR A 65 9.99 0.38 -1.26
C THR A 65 8.51 0.37 -1.66
N ALA A 66 8.07 1.18 -2.63
CA ALA A 66 6.67 1.29 -3.00
C ALA A 66 6.47 1.43 -4.51
N ILE A 67 5.38 0.82 -5.00
CA ILE A 67 4.90 0.93 -6.38
C ILE A 67 3.45 1.40 -6.34
N HIS A 68 3.14 2.39 -7.18
CA HIS A 68 1.83 3.05 -7.24
C HIS A 68 1.14 2.80 -8.59
N PRO A 69 0.47 1.64 -8.76
CA PRO A 69 -0.27 1.36 -9.97
C PRO A 69 -1.48 2.28 -10.12
N ARG A 70 -2.01 2.35 -11.34
CA ARG A 70 -3.31 2.98 -11.57
C ARG A 70 -4.39 2.22 -10.78
N PRO A 71 -5.31 2.93 -10.10
CA PRO A 71 -6.44 2.30 -9.42
C PRO A 71 -7.29 1.48 -10.40
N PHE A 72 -7.72 0.31 -9.96
CA PHE A 72 -8.76 -0.46 -10.64
C PHE A 72 -10.08 0.30 -10.60
N THR A 73 -10.80 0.30 -11.71
CA THR A 73 -12.20 0.78 -11.76
C THR A 73 -13.07 -0.23 -12.50
N VAL A 74 -14.35 -0.33 -12.11
CA VAL A 74 -15.27 -1.34 -12.68
C VAL A 74 -15.48 -1.10 -14.18
N GLU A 75 -15.47 0.16 -14.61
CA GLU A 75 -15.60 0.59 -16.00
C GLU A 75 -14.46 0.07 -16.87
N LYS A 76 -13.25 -0.09 -16.29
CA LYS A 76 -12.06 -0.54 -17.00
C LYS A 76 -11.80 -2.04 -16.89
N ARG A 77 -12.61 -2.78 -16.14
CA ARG A 77 -12.40 -4.20 -15.82
C ARG A 77 -12.02 -5.06 -17.03
N ALA A 78 -12.70 -4.90 -18.15
CA ALA A 78 -12.47 -5.72 -19.35
C ALA A 78 -11.12 -5.47 -20.04
N ARG A 79 -10.43 -4.37 -19.72
CA ARG A 79 -9.15 -3.97 -20.32
C ARG A 79 -8.05 -3.82 -19.26
N ASP A 80 -8.37 -4.04 -17.99
CA ASP A 80 -7.38 -3.96 -16.93
C ASP A 80 -6.46 -5.17 -17.01
N VAL A 81 -5.22 -4.91 -17.43
CA VAL A 81 -4.17 -5.91 -17.59
C VAL A 81 -3.06 -5.70 -16.56
N GLY A 82 -3.29 -4.89 -15.50
CA GLY A 82 -2.22 -4.46 -14.60
C GLY A 82 -1.44 -5.62 -13.97
N LEU A 83 -2.12 -6.73 -13.69
CA LEU A 83 -1.55 -7.96 -13.09
C LEU A 83 -1.38 -9.12 -14.08
N SER A 84 -1.68 -8.92 -15.38
CA SER A 84 -1.48 -9.95 -16.40
C SER A 84 0.01 -10.19 -16.66
N GLU A 85 0.35 -11.23 -17.43
CA GLU A 85 1.73 -11.55 -17.81
C GLU A 85 2.46 -10.40 -18.52
N THR A 86 1.72 -9.56 -19.24
CA THR A 86 2.23 -8.37 -19.95
C THR A 86 1.91 -7.06 -19.21
N GLY A 87 1.43 -7.15 -17.98
CA GLY A 87 1.00 -6.02 -17.17
C GLY A 87 2.16 -5.20 -16.61
N ALA A 88 1.94 -3.90 -16.44
CA ALA A 88 2.95 -2.95 -15.98
C ALA A 88 3.50 -3.21 -14.56
N LEU A 89 2.85 -4.04 -13.75
CA LEU A 89 3.37 -4.46 -12.44
C LEU A 89 4.33 -5.65 -12.51
N ARG A 90 4.47 -6.27 -13.68
CA ARG A 90 5.36 -7.43 -13.92
C ARG A 90 6.54 -7.11 -14.84
N SER A 91 6.52 -5.96 -15.50
CA SER A 91 7.52 -5.48 -16.47
C SER A 91 8.72 -4.82 -15.82
#